data_AF-A0A945ISA2-F1
#
_entry.id   AF-A0A945ISA2-F1
#
_cell.length_a   1.000
_cell.length_b   1.000
_cell.length_c   1.000
_cell.angle_alpha   90.00
_cell.angle_beta   90.00
_cell.angle_gamma   90.00
#
_symmetry.space_group_name_H-M   'P 1'
#
loop_
_entity.id
_entity.type
_entity.pdbx_description
1 polymer ?
#
loop_
_entity_poly.entity_id
_entity_poly.type
_entity_poly.pdbx_seq_one_letter_code
_entity_poly.pdbx_strand_id
1 'polypeptide(L)'
;MGILRRGYERFHDNPSSLRHATQMITSLTVAVVLLGALMMWVFDHGQYPTYGSALWFTLQTVTTVGYGDATPISTVGKTVAAVVMLTAIGLVTVVTARVTSTFIEAARVRTARANAEAASPETDPFTRLDSTLSTLVERLDQIESTLAERLDQIESTLAVNDATPSESRDSS
;
A
#
# COMPACT_ATOMS: atom_id res chain seq x y z
N MET A 1 -0.33 -30.92 -28.27
CA MET A 1 -0.90 -30.35 -27.03
C MET A 1 -0.32 -28.94 -26.77
N GLY A 2 -0.75 -27.92 -27.51
CA GLY A 2 -0.18 -26.56 -27.37
C GLY A 2 -1.18 -25.40 -27.52
N ILE A 3 -2.46 -25.70 -27.71
CA ILE A 3 -3.49 -24.70 -28.01
C ILE A 3 -4.23 -24.28 -26.73
N LEU A 4 -4.24 -25.14 -25.70
CA LEU A 4 -4.95 -24.91 -24.44
C LEU A 4 -4.21 -23.98 -23.46
N ARG A 5 -2.94 -23.64 -23.71
CA ARG A 5 -2.16 -22.75 -22.81
C ARG A 5 -2.36 -21.25 -23.11
N ARG A 6 -2.86 -20.89 -24.31
CA ARG A 6 -3.05 -19.47 -24.71
C ARG A 6 -4.31 -18.81 -24.15
N GLY A 7 -5.21 -19.57 -23.51
CA GLY A 7 -6.46 -19.02 -22.99
C GLY A 7 -6.33 -18.23 -21.68
N TYR A 8 -5.28 -18.49 -20.88
CA TYR A 8 -5.21 -17.97 -19.50
C TYR A 8 -4.56 -16.57 -19.40
N GLU A 9 -3.72 -16.20 -20.36
CA GLU A 9 -2.93 -14.95 -20.29
C GLU A 9 -3.71 -13.71 -20.78
N ARG A 10 -4.86 -13.87 -21.44
CA ARG A 10 -5.70 -12.72 -21.88
C ARG A 10 -6.54 -12.11 -20.76
N PHE A 11 -6.61 -12.72 -19.57
CA PHE A 11 -7.40 -12.20 -18.45
C PHE A 11 -6.57 -11.42 -17.42
N HIS A 12 -5.24 -11.50 -17.45
CA HIS A 12 -4.39 -10.84 -16.45
C HIS A 12 -4.14 -9.36 -16.77
N ASP A 13 -4.10 -8.96 -18.05
CA ASP A 13 -3.70 -7.59 -18.41
C ASP A 13 -4.84 -6.80 -19.03
N ASN A 14 -5.76 -6.32 -18.20
CA ASN A 14 -6.52 -5.12 -18.55
C ASN A 14 -6.90 -4.27 -17.31
N PRO A 15 -6.18 -3.18 -17.01
CA PRO A 15 -6.52 -2.27 -15.90
C PRO A 15 -7.86 -1.53 -16.10
N SER A 16 -8.54 -1.68 -17.24
CA SER A 16 -9.89 -1.14 -17.46
C SER A 16 -11.02 -2.00 -16.83
N SER A 17 -10.76 -3.25 -16.45
CA SER A 17 -11.79 -4.17 -15.92
C SER A 17 -12.36 -3.70 -14.57
N LEU A 18 -11.51 -3.16 -13.68
CA LEU A 18 -11.93 -2.64 -12.38
C LEU A 18 -12.85 -1.41 -12.50
N ARG A 19 -12.56 -0.52 -13.45
CA ARG A 19 -13.37 0.67 -13.71
C ARG A 19 -14.69 0.28 -14.37
N HIS A 20 -14.64 -0.57 -15.40
CA HIS A 20 -15.84 -1.02 -16.11
C HIS A 20 -16.77 -1.87 -15.23
N ALA A 21 -16.23 -2.74 -14.37
CA ALA A 21 -17.05 -3.52 -13.45
C ALA A 21 -17.81 -2.63 -12.45
N THR A 22 -17.13 -1.64 -11.86
CA THR A 22 -17.79 -0.70 -10.95
C THR A 22 -18.76 0.23 -11.67
N GLN A 23 -18.41 0.72 -12.86
CA GLN A 23 -19.35 1.49 -13.68
C GLN A 23 -20.58 0.67 -14.08
N MET A 24 -20.40 -0.60 -14.45
CA MET A 24 -21.50 -1.51 -14.77
C MET A 24 -22.42 -1.69 -13.57
N ILE A 25 -21.87 -1.96 -12.38
CA ILE A 25 -22.65 -2.11 -11.14
C ILE A 25 -23.38 -0.82 -10.78
N THR A 26 -22.70 0.34 -10.78
CA THR A 26 -23.33 1.63 -10.46
C THR A 26 -24.42 1.98 -11.48
N SER A 27 -24.16 1.76 -12.78
CA SER A 27 -25.16 2.00 -13.82
C SER A 27 -26.37 1.07 -13.68
N LEU A 28 -26.15 -0.20 -13.32
CA LEU A 28 -27.20 -1.16 -13.04
C LEU A 28 -28.03 -0.74 -11.83
N THR A 29 -27.40 -0.29 -10.74
CA THR A 29 -28.13 0.19 -9.57
C THR A 29 -28.97 1.42 -9.90
N VAL A 30 -28.42 2.41 -10.62
CA VAL A 30 -29.18 3.59 -11.07
C VAL A 30 -30.35 3.17 -11.97
N ALA A 31 -30.12 2.27 -12.91
CA ALA A 31 -31.17 1.74 -13.77
C ALA A 31 -32.28 1.05 -12.94
N VAL A 32 -31.92 0.19 -11.99
CA VAL A 32 -32.87 -0.52 -11.11
C VAL A 32 -33.65 0.46 -10.23
N VAL A 33 -33.04 1.55 -9.75
CA VAL A 33 -33.72 2.60 -8.98
C VAL A 33 -34.75 3.32 -9.85
N LEU A 34 -34.37 3.76 -11.04
CA LEU A 34 -35.26 4.49 -11.95
C LEU A 34 -36.39 3.60 -12.48
N LEU A 35 -36.06 2.37 -12.90
CA LEU A 35 -37.03 1.36 -13.35
C LEU A 35 -37.94 0.92 -12.20
N GLY A 36 -37.39 0.75 -11.00
CA GLY A 36 -38.15 0.42 -9.79
C GLY A 36 -39.15 1.51 -9.44
N ALA A 37 -38.73 2.79 -9.48
CA ALA A 37 -39.60 3.93 -9.26
C ALA A 37 -40.69 4.03 -10.34
N LEU A 38 -40.34 3.80 -11.61
CA LEU A 38 -41.31 3.78 -12.70
C LEU A 38 -42.34 2.66 -12.52
N MET A 39 -41.89 1.44 -12.19
CA MET A 39 -42.76 0.30 -11.93
C MET A 39 -43.68 0.55 -10.74
N MET A 40 -43.18 1.11 -9.64
CA MET A 40 -44.01 1.43 -8.49
C MET A 40 -45.04 2.52 -8.80
N TRP A 41 -44.65 3.53 -9.56
CA TRP A 41 -45.57 4.57 -10.02
C TRP A 41 -46.66 4.01 -10.93
N VAL A 42 -46.37 3.04 -11.79
CA VAL A 42 -47.37 2.43 -12.69
C VAL A 42 -48.27 1.43 -11.97
N PHE A 43 -47.70 0.53 -11.16
CA PHE A 43 -48.44 -0.59 -10.55
C PHE A 43 -49.07 -0.29 -9.20
N ASP A 44 -48.52 0.66 -8.43
CA ASP A 44 -49.02 1.08 -7.11
C ASP A 44 -49.31 2.59 -7.10
N HIS A 45 -49.90 3.12 -8.17
CA HIS A 45 -50.18 4.56 -8.34
C HIS A 45 -51.00 5.16 -7.17
N GLY A 46 -51.83 4.35 -6.51
CA GLY A 46 -52.58 4.78 -5.32
C GLY A 46 -51.69 5.10 -4.11
N GLN A 47 -50.57 4.40 -3.94
CA GLN A 47 -49.57 4.70 -2.91
C GLN A 47 -48.49 5.68 -3.40
N TYR A 48 -48.25 5.71 -4.71
CA TYR A 48 -47.24 6.55 -5.33
C TYR A 48 -47.88 7.49 -6.36
N PRO A 49 -48.57 8.57 -5.93
CA PRO A 49 -49.31 9.45 -6.84
C PRO A 49 -48.40 10.27 -7.76
N THR A 50 -47.12 10.42 -7.41
CA THR A 50 -46.13 11.12 -8.25
C THR A 50 -44.89 10.25 -8.45
N TYR A 51 -44.20 10.43 -9.58
CA TYR A 51 -42.91 9.77 -9.79
C TYR A 51 -41.88 10.11 -8.69
N GLY A 52 -41.93 11.32 -8.15
CA GLY A 52 -41.10 11.74 -7.01
C GLY A 52 -41.32 10.89 -5.75
N SER A 53 -42.57 10.53 -5.45
CA SER A 53 -42.90 9.65 -4.31
C SER A 53 -42.37 8.22 -4.49
N ALA A 54 -42.41 7.70 -5.73
CA ALA A 54 -41.82 6.40 -6.04
C ALA A 54 -40.29 6.42 -5.99
N LEU A 55 -39.67 7.50 -6.50
CA LEU A 55 -38.23 7.72 -6.37
C LEU A 55 -37.81 7.81 -4.90
N TRP A 56 -38.54 8.55 -4.08
CA TRP A 56 -38.30 8.66 -2.65
C TRP A 56 -38.26 7.28 -1.99
N PHE A 57 -39.25 6.41 -2.28
CA PHE A 57 -39.25 5.03 -1.81
C PHE A 57 -37.99 4.26 -2.24
N THR A 58 -37.65 4.28 -3.52
CA THR A 58 -36.48 3.54 -4.00
C THR A 58 -35.18 4.06 -3.41
N LEU A 59 -35.08 5.38 -3.18
CA LEU A 59 -33.92 6.02 -2.58
C LEU A 59 -33.75 5.59 -1.13
N GLN A 60 -34.78 5.70 -0.29
CA GLN A 60 -34.71 5.27 1.12
C GLN A 60 -34.47 3.77 1.26
N THR A 61 -34.89 2.96 0.27
CA THR A 61 -34.66 1.52 0.25
C THR A 61 -33.21 1.19 -0.09
N VAL A 62 -32.65 1.83 -1.13
CA VAL A 62 -31.26 1.62 -1.54
C VAL A 62 -30.27 2.14 -0.50
N THR A 63 -30.59 3.24 0.19
CA THR A 63 -29.78 3.76 1.29
C THR A 63 -30.01 3.03 2.61
N THR A 64 -30.92 2.04 2.64
CA THR A 64 -31.30 1.26 3.83
C THR A 64 -31.90 2.08 4.98
N VAL A 65 -32.34 3.32 4.70
CA VAL A 65 -32.98 4.19 5.70
C VAL A 65 -34.38 3.69 6.05
N GLY A 66 -35.20 3.38 5.04
CA GLY A 66 -36.50 2.72 5.21
C GLY A 66 -37.43 3.32 6.27
N TYR A 67 -37.84 4.58 6.11
CA TYR A 67 -38.81 5.26 6.97
C TYR A 67 -40.15 4.52 7.09
N GLY A 68 -40.54 3.76 6.06
CA GLY A 68 -41.78 2.98 6.06
C GLY A 68 -43.05 3.81 5.82
N ASP A 69 -42.89 5.07 5.40
CA ASP A 69 -43.95 6.02 5.05
C ASP A 69 -44.72 5.62 3.78
N ALA A 70 -44.04 4.96 2.84
CA ALA A 70 -44.67 4.38 1.66
C ALA A 70 -44.16 2.96 1.45
N THR A 71 -45.06 2.00 1.27
CA THR A 71 -44.72 0.60 0.97
C THR A 71 -45.60 0.06 -0.15
N PRO A 72 -45.08 -0.82 -1.02
CA PRO A 72 -45.86 -1.40 -2.09
C PRO A 72 -46.90 -2.37 -1.52
N ILE A 73 -48.15 -2.20 -1.94
CA ILE A 73 -49.27 -3.02 -1.49
C ILE A 73 -49.51 -4.14 -2.50
N SER A 74 -49.36 -3.84 -3.79
CA SER A 74 -49.53 -4.79 -4.88
C SER A 74 -48.50 -5.92 -4.85
N THR A 75 -48.91 -7.11 -5.32
CA THR A 75 -48.00 -8.26 -5.45
C THR A 75 -46.82 -7.94 -6.36
N VAL A 76 -47.06 -7.23 -7.48
CA VAL A 76 -46.02 -6.83 -8.43
C VAL A 76 -45.05 -5.84 -7.78
N GLY A 77 -45.56 -4.82 -7.08
CA GLY A 77 -44.74 -3.84 -6.36
C GLY A 77 -43.84 -4.47 -5.30
N LYS A 78 -44.33 -5.50 -4.59
CA LYS A 78 -43.53 -6.27 -3.63
C LYS A 78 -42.39 -7.04 -4.29
N THR A 79 -42.63 -7.65 -5.45
CA THR A 79 -41.57 -8.33 -6.21
C THR A 79 -40.52 -7.33 -6.69
N VAL A 80 -40.93 -6.17 -7.21
CA VAL A 80 -40.02 -5.09 -7.62
C VAL A 80 -39.20 -4.59 -6.43
N ALA A 81 -39.83 -4.36 -5.29
CA ALA A 81 -39.14 -3.95 -4.07
C ALA A 81 -38.08 -4.96 -3.64
N ALA A 82 -38.37 -6.26 -3.70
CA ALA A 82 -37.41 -7.31 -3.38
C ALA A 82 -36.17 -7.25 -4.30
N VAL A 83 -36.35 -7.02 -5.61
CA VAL A 83 -35.23 -6.85 -6.55
C VAL A 83 -34.41 -5.61 -6.23
N VAL A 84 -35.06 -4.49 -5.90
CA VAL A 84 -34.38 -3.25 -5.48
C VAL A 84 -33.56 -3.49 -4.21
N MET A 85 -34.11 -4.18 -3.22
CA MET A 85 -33.42 -4.53 -1.97
C MET A 85 -32.18 -5.40 -2.21
N LEU A 86 -32.29 -6.45 -3.04
CA LEU A 86 -31.14 -7.30 -3.38
C LEU A 86 -30.04 -6.51 -4.10
N THR A 87 -30.44 -5.61 -5.01
CA THR A 87 -29.50 -4.74 -5.73
C THR A 87 -28.80 -3.77 -4.79
N ALA A 88 -29.50 -3.24 -3.78
CA ALA A 88 -28.94 -2.36 -2.77
C ALA A 88 -27.82 -3.04 -1.97
N ILE A 89 -28.06 -4.29 -1.54
CA ILE A 89 -27.04 -5.09 -0.83
C ILE A 89 -25.81 -5.28 -1.72
N GLY A 90 -26.01 -5.62 -3.00
CA GLY A 90 -24.92 -5.75 -3.96
C GLY A 90 -24.08 -4.48 -4.12
N LEU A 91 -24.73 -3.30 -4.16
CA LEU A 91 -24.03 -2.02 -4.21
C LEU A 91 -23.14 -1.82 -2.97
N VAL A 92 -23.68 -2.05 -1.77
CA VAL A 92 -22.95 -1.89 -0.50
C VAL A 92 -21.73 -2.83 -0.44
N THR A 93 -21.89 -4.09 -0.88
CA THR A 93 -20.78 -5.05 -0.95
C THR A 93 -19.65 -4.54 -1.84
N VAL A 94 -19.97 -3.98 -3.01
CA VAL A 94 -18.98 -3.50 -3.97
C VAL A 94 -18.26 -2.28 -3.46
N VAL A 95 -18.97 -1.31 -2.87
CA VAL A 95 -18.36 -0.13 -2.24
C VAL A 95 -17.42 -0.57 -1.12
N THR A 96 -17.85 -1.49 -0.27
CA THR A 96 -17.03 -2.03 0.83
C THR A 96 -15.78 -2.69 0.27
N ALA A 97 -15.90 -3.58 -0.71
CA ALA A 97 -14.77 -4.27 -1.33
C ALA A 97 -13.77 -3.28 -1.96
N ARG A 98 -14.27 -2.21 -2.61
CA ARG A 98 -13.41 -1.17 -3.18
C ARG A 98 -12.62 -0.44 -2.11
N VAL A 99 -13.28 -0.03 -1.03
CA VAL A 99 -12.62 0.62 0.10
C VAL A 99 -11.58 -0.31 0.73
N THR A 100 -11.96 -1.55 1.04
CA THR A 100 -11.05 -2.57 1.57
C THR A 100 -9.83 -2.79 0.68
N SER A 101 -10.02 -2.89 -0.64
CA SER A 101 -8.92 -3.04 -1.59
C SER A 101 -7.92 -1.89 -1.53
N THR A 102 -8.38 -0.64 -1.34
CA THR A 102 -7.47 0.51 -1.21
C THR A 102 -6.65 0.47 0.07
N PHE A 103 -7.25 0.04 1.18
CA PHE A 103 -6.55 -0.13 2.45
C PHE A 103 -5.51 -1.27 2.38
N ILE A 104 -5.88 -2.40 1.77
CA ILE A 104 -4.97 -3.53 1.60
C ILE A 104 -3.80 -3.14 0.71
N GLU A 105 -4.03 -2.42 -0.39
CA GLU A 105 -2.95 -1.97 -1.27
C GLU A 105 -2.00 -1.00 -0.55
N ALA A 106 -2.55 -0.04 0.21
CA ALA A 106 -1.76 0.87 1.02
C ALA A 106 -0.91 0.12 2.08
N ALA A 107 -1.46 -0.93 2.69
CA ALA A 107 -0.73 -1.79 3.62
C ALA A 107 0.39 -2.58 2.91
N ARG A 108 0.09 -3.17 1.75
CA ARG A 108 1.06 -3.91 0.92
C ARG A 108 2.25 -3.05 0.53
N VAL A 109 2.03 -1.81 0.09
CA VAL A 109 3.11 -0.88 -0.27
C VAL A 109 4.03 -0.59 0.92
N ARG A 110 3.46 -0.41 2.12
CA ARG A 110 4.25 -0.19 3.34
C ARG A 110 5.10 -1.42 3.68
N THR A 111 4.50 -2.62 3.66
CA THR A 111 5.23 -3.87 3.94
C THR A 111 6.30 -4.15 2.89
N ALA A 112 6.02 -3.90 1.60
CA ALA A 112 6.99 -4.09 0.53
C ALA A 112 8.20 -3.14 0.68
N ARG A 113 7.97 -1.88 1.08
CA ARG A 113 9.06 -0.94 1.40
C ARG A 113 9.89 -1.40 2.59
N ALA A 114 9.25 -1.81 3.69
CA ALA A 114 9.95 -2.33 4.87
C ALA A 114 10.80 -3.57 4.53
N ASN A 115 10.27 -4.48 3.71
CA ASN A 115 11.01 -5.66 3.25
C ASN A 115 12.17 -5.30 2.30
N ALA A 116 12.00 -4.30 1.43
CA ALA A 116 13.07 -3.82 0.53
C ALA A 116 14.19 -3.12 1.30
N GLU A 117 13.85 -2.33 2.32
CA GLU A 117 14.81 -1.74 3.26
C GLU A 117 15.58 -2.85 4.00
N ALA A 118 14.89 -3.86 4.53
CA ALA A 118 15.53 -5.01 5.19
C ALA A 118 16.40 -5.85 4.25
N ALA A 119 16.07 -5.92 2.96
CA ALA A 119 16.84 -6.63 1.94
C ALA A 119 18.02 -5.82 1.37
N SER A 120 18.18 -4.57 1.80
CA SER A 120 19.34 -3.75 1.40
C SER A 120 20.63 -4.39 1.96
N PRO A 121 21.71 -4.52 1.17
CA PRO A 121 22.97 -5.14 1.60
C PRO A 121 23.57 -4.53 2.87
N GLU A 122 23.23 -3.29 3.17
CA GLU A 122 23.70 -2.55 4.35
C GLU A 122 23.11 -3.04 5.69
N THR A 123 22.03 -3.83 5.64
CA THR A 123 21.38 -4.42 6.81
C THR A 123 21.81 -5.86 7.07
N ASP A 124 22.52 -6.48 6.11
CA ASP A 124 23.07 -7.81 6.29
C ASP A 124 24.16 -7.76 7.39
N PRO A 125 23.97 -8.45 8.53
CA PRO A 125 24.92 -8.41 9.64
C PRO A 125 26.33 -8.85 9.22
N PHE A 126 26.43 -9.75 8.25
CA PHE A 126 27.71 -10.22 7.73
C PHE A 126 28.42 -9.13 6.93
N THR A 127 27.71 -8.40 6.06
CA THR A 127 28.29 -7.27 5.32
C THR A 127 28.81 -6.15 6.25
N ARG A 128 28.10 -5.86 7.35
CA ARG A 128 28.59 -4.90 8.37
C ARG A 128 29.84 -5.42 9.08
N LEU A 129 29.86 -6.70 9.41
CA LEU A 129 31.01 -7.32 10.05
C LEU A 129 32.24 -7.23 9.14
N ASP A 130 32.10 -7.55 7.85
CA ASP A 130 33.20 -7.43 6.88
C ASP A 130 33.73 -6.00 6.79
N SER A 131 32.85 -5.00 6.70
CA SER A 131 33.28 -3.59 6.67
C SER A 131 33.97 -3.13 7.97
N THR A 132 33.57 -3.70 9.11
CA THR A 132 34.18 -3.41 10.41
C THR A 132 35.56 -4.08 10.50
N LEU A 133 35.67 -5.32 10.06
CA LEU A 133 36.94 -6.06 10.02
C LEU A 133 37.96 -5.37 9.11
N SER A 134 37.57 -4.96 7.91
CA SER A 134 38.46 -4.20 7.01
C SER A 134 38.91 -2.88 7.64
N THR A 135 38.01 -2.19 8.33
CA THR A 135 38.34 -0.94 9.04
C THR A 135 39.32 -1.17 10.20
N LEU A 136 39.17 -2.27 10.94
CA LEU A 136 40.09 -2.63 12.02
C LEU A 136 41.48 -3.00 11.47
N VAL A 137 41.54 -3.73 10.36
CA VAL A 137 42.80 -4.06 9.69
C VAL A 137 43.55 -2.79 9.29
N GLU A 138 42.87 -1.85 8.64
CA GLU A 138 43.47 -0.57 8.23
C GLU A 138 44.00 0.24 9.44
N ARG A 139 43.24 0.27 10.53
CA ARG A 139 43.63 0.96 11.77
C ARG A 139 44.87 0.33 12.41
N LEU A 140 44.99 -0.98 12.38
CA LEU A 140 46.15 -1.70 12.92
C LEU A 140 47.40 -1.39 12.09
N ASP A 141 47.28 -1.43 10.77
CA ASP A 141 48.37 -1.11 9.84
C ASP A 141 48.89 0.32 10.08
N GLN A 142 47.97 1.26 10.28
CA GLN A 142 48.29 2.65 10.60
C GLN A 142 49.01 2.82 11.95
N ILE A 143 48.65 2.02 12.96
CA ILE A 143 49.31 2.05 14.26
C ILE A 143 50.74 1.51 14.12
N GLU A 144 50.93 0.42 13.38
CA GLU A 144 52.23 -0.18 13.15
C GLU A 144 53.17 0.79 12.43
N SER A 145 52.69 1.46 11.37
CA SER A 145 53.48 2.46 10.65
C SER A 145 53.86 3.65 11.53
N THR A 146 52.92 4.12 12.36
CA THR A 146 53.17 5.23 13.30
C THR A 146 54.22 4.84 14.34
N LEU A 147 54.16 3.61 14.85
CA LEU A 147 55.13 3.13 15.83
C LEU A 147 56.53 2.98 15.21
N ALA A 148 56.61 2.45 13.98
CA ALA A 148 57.86 2.35 13.25
C ALA A 148 58.51 3.73 13.03
N GLU A 149 57.72 4.72 12.62
CA GLU A 149 58.19 6.09 12.43
C GLU A 149 58.66 6.74 13.76
N ARG A 150 57.94 6.51 14.85
CA ARG A 150 58.33 7.02 16.19
C ARG A 150 59.62 6.39 16.70
N LEU A 151 59.85 5.11 16.45
CA LEU A 151 61.09 4.43 16.83
C LEU A 151 62.28 4.98 16.05
N ASP A 152 62.14 5.19 14.74
CA ASP A 152 63.17 5.80 13.89
C ASP A 152 63.50 7.24 14.33
N GLN A 153 62.47 8.01 14.72
CA GLN A 153 62.64 9.35 15.28
C GLN A 153 63.39 9.33 16.63
N ILE A 154 63.15 8.35 17.49
CA ILE A 154 63.88 8.19 18.76
C ILE A 154 65.34 7.76 18.48
N GLU A 155 65.58 6.84 17.55
CA GLU A 155 66.93 6.40 17.21
C GLU A 155 67.76 7.54 16.61
N SER A 156 67.19 8.33 15.70
CA SER A 156 67.85 9.50 15.14
C SER A 156 68.15 10.58 16.19
N THR A 157 67.25 10.81 17.15
CA THR A 157 67.49 11.77 18.25
C THR A 157 68.56 11.27 19.23
N LEU A 158 68.60 9.96 19.52
CA LEU A 158 69.67 9.35 20.31
C LEU A 158 71.03 9.40 19.59
N ALA A 159 71.06 9.10 18.29
CA ALA A 159 72.27 9.18 17.47
C ALA A 159 72.82 10.60 17.35
N VAL A 160 71.93 11.61 17.27
CA VAL A 160 72.32 13.03 17.28
C VAL A 160 72.89 13.44 18.65
N ASN A 161 72.32 12.97 19.76
CA ASN A 161 72.77 13.29 21.11
C ASN A 161 74.11 12.62 21.46
N ASP A 162 74.38 11.42 20.94
CA ASP A 162 75.66 10.71 21.12
C ASP A 162 76.79 11.29 20.24
N ALA A 163 76.43 11.94 19.12
CA ALA A 163 77.36 12.63 18.22
C ALA A 163 77.76 14.04 18.67
N THR A 164 77.22 14.54 19.78
CA THR A 164 77.68 15.76 20.47
C THR A 164 78.62 15.37 21.61
N PRO A 165 79.95 15.50 21.47
CA PRO A 165 80.87 15.37 22.59
C PRO A 165 80.43 16.34 23.69
N SER A 166 80.44 15.86 24.93
CA SER A 166 80.35 16.69 26.13
C SER A 166 81.54 17.64 26.17
N GLU A 167 81.50 18.72 25.39
CA GLU A 167 82.56 19.71 25.32
C GLU A 167 82.08 21.03 25.90
N SER A 168 82.91 21.53 26.82
CA SER A 168 82.77 22.70 27.71
C SER A 168 81.93 22.46 28.97
N ARG A 169 82.57 21.99 30.06
CA ARG A 169 83.41 22.77 31.01
C ARG A 169 82.53 23.73 31.82
N ASP A 170 82.48 23.55 33.13
CA ASP A 170 83.50 24.15 34.01
C ASP A 170 83.72 25.61 33.63
N SER A 171 82.82 26.47 34.10
CA SER A 171 83.16 27.85 34.42
C SER A 171 82.05 28.50 35.24
N SER A 172 82.42 28.80 36.49
CA SER A 172 81.81 29.72 37.47
C SER A 172 80.94 29.09 38.54
#